data_AF-A0A1H9MW91-F1
#
_entry.id   AF-A0A1H9MW91-F1
#
_cell.length_a   1.000
_cell.length_b   1.000
_cell.length_c   1.000
_cell.angle_alpha   90.00
_cell.angle_beta   90.00
_cell.angle_gamma   90.00
#
_symmetry.space_group_name_H-M   'P 1'
#
loop_
_entity.id
_entity.type
_entity.pdbx_description
1 polymer ?
#
loop_
_entity_poly.entity_id
_entity_poly.type
_entity_poly.pdbx_seq_one_letter_code
_entity_poly.pdbx_strand_id
1 'polypeptide(L)'
;MKMVTAVGVIVSRNGITLFLEDGTSEVLPQENWRTQSIMERIAIPLATRHRAEIDLDEFSLAQKLAEMTQGAITMEAQPNGTVALKTSAAVIPDAAPLTKYVEEAAHGFGAEALAAFMDDFARIPHKHSADELLQFMRNGDLPIADDGSIVVYKFLTPHRDKPGVFVDTHTGKVEQRLGSRVSMPTEKVDDNRRTLCSTGLHVCNKNYGSYGTAVFLAKVRPADVIAVPSIETGKMRACAYHLVAELPKGVYQKVAGKISAIEDEEGRAIVAAVLAGNHIGVLEEVVVGGSTTQKGIEVQTTPVKATASKPKKSNFRRGFVETAARIEPKDVKAAVAAAVSGDMSAAITEAAKNERQKAPPVKQAPRVHSGKSAPKALAQDFVEAKGKPDIEAPAAPQTFATYEEKFAEAKRRHEAGESIRTIAKALKMDRESLSKNLKASSRSV
;
A
#
# COMPACT_ATOMS: atom_id res chain seq x y z
N MET A 1 -10.01 30.00 -16.81
CA MET A 1 -9.36 29.54 -18.05
C MET A 1 -8.07 30.33 -18.20
N LYS A 2 -6.94 29.68 -18.03
CA LYS A 2 -5.58 30.22 -18.23
C LYS A 2 -5.06 29.61 -19.52
N MET A 3 -5.59 30.10 -20.64
CA MET A 3 -5.14 29.72 -21.96
C MET A 3 -3.72 30.22 -22.19
N VAL A 4 -2.81 29.32 -22.52
CA VAL A 4 -1.43 29.66 -22.90
C VAL A 4 -1.06 28.97 -24.21
N THR A 5 -0.19 29.62 -24.98
CA THR A 5 0.43 29.03 -26.16
C THR A 5 1.84 28.58 -25.80
N ALA A 6 2.06 27.27 -25.73
CA ALA A 6 3.40 26.72 -25.64
C ALA A 6 4.06 26.71 -27.03
N VAL A 7 5.29 27.21 -27.11
CA VAL A 7 6.13 27.24 -28.32
C VAL A 7 7.33 26.30 -28.23
N GLY A 8 7.62 25.80 -27.03
CA GLY A 8 8.68 24.84 -26.81
C GLY A 8 8.52 24.11 -25.48
N VAL A 9 9.19 22.96 -25.37
CA VAL A 9 9.21 22.16 -24.15
C VAL A 9 10.57 21.50 -23.98
N ILE A 10 11.11 21.54 -22.76
CA ILE A 10 12.27 20.75 -22.37
C ILE A 10 11.81 19.71 -21.35
N VAL A 11 12.14 18.44 -21.60
CA VAL A 11 11.92 17.34 -20.67
C VAL A 11 13.25 17.01 -19.98
N SER A 12 13.27 17.08 -18.66
CA SER A 12 14.42 16.73 -17.83
C SER A 12 14.07 15.58 -16.88
N ARG A 13 15.06 15.05 -16.17
CA ARG A 13 14.83 14.06 -15.10
C ARG A 13 13.99 14.58 -13.94
N ASN A 14 13.89 15.90 -13.77
CA ASN A 14 13.25 16.53 -12.62
C ASN A 14 11.85 17.11 -12.98
N GLY A 15 11.46 17.10 -14.25
CA GLY A 15 10.21 17.71 -14.71
C GLY A 15 10.29 18.23 -16.14
N ILE A 16 9.24 18.92 -16.56
CA ILE A 16 9.17 19.60 -17.86
C ILE A 16 9.20 21.12 -17.68
N THR A 17 9.76 21.82 -18.65
CA THR A 17 9.73 23.28 -18.73
C THR A 17 9.04 23.67 -20.02
N LEU A 18 7.91 24.35 -19.91
CA LEU A 18 7.17 24.93 -21.03
C LEU A 18 7.73 26.32 -21.32
N PHE A 19 8.01 26.60 -22.58
CA PHE A 19 8.31 27.94 -23.08
C PHE A 19 7.06 28.49 -23.73
N LEU A 20 6.60 29.64 -23.27
CA LEU A 20 5.36 30.26 -23.70
C LEU A 20 5.64 31.34 -24.75
N GLU A 21 4.63 31.62 -25.58
CA GLU A 21 4.72 32.62 -26.66
C GLU A 21 4.96 34.05 -26.13
N ASP A 22 4.56 34.34 -24.89
CA ASP A 22 4.80 35.62 -24.21
C ASP A 22 6.25 35.80 -23.71
N GLY A 23 7.12 34.81 -23.97
CA GLY A 23 8.52 34.81 -23.57
C GLY A 23 8.77 34.32 -22.13
N THR A 24 7.72 33.95 -21.39
CA THR A 24 7.85 33.35 -20.06
C THR A 24 8.03 31.84 -20.12
N SER A 25 8.36 31.23 -18.98
CA SER A 25 8.45 29.78 -18.85
C SER A 25 7.73 29.26 -17.61
N GLU A 26 7.17 28.07 -17.73
CA GLU A 26 6.46 27.38 -16.65
C GLU A 26 7.15 26.04 -16.37
N VAL A 27 7.57 25.83 -15.13
CA VAL A 27 8.27 24.61 -14.70
C VAL A 27 7.29 23.69 -13.98
N LEU A 28 7.15 22.47 -14.51
CA LEU A 28 6.23 21.46 -14.00
C LEU A 28 7.03 20.25 -13.47
N PRO A 29 7.01 19.97 -12.15
CA PRO A 29 7.76 18.86 -11.55
C PRO A 29 7.33 17.49 -12.11
N GLN A 30 8.26 16.55 -12.22
CA GLN A 30 7.98 15.22 -12.78
C GLN A 30 6.95 14.42 -11.96
N GLU A 31 6.95 14.63 -10.64
CA GLU A 31 6.12 13.86 -9.69
C GLU A 31 4.67 14.37 -9.61
N ASN A 32 4.34 15.45 -10.31
CA ASN A 32 2.99 15.97 -10.37
C ASN A 32 2.22 15.29 -11.51
N TRP A 33 1.06 14.70 -11.19
CA TRP A 33 0.20 14.03 -12.17
C TRP A 33 -0.09 14.88 -13.41
N ARG A 34 -0.22 16.21 -13.25
CA ARG A 34 -0.58 17.12 -14.33
C ARG A 34 0.50 17.23 -15.40
N THR A 35 1.75 16.99 -15.02
CA THR A 35 2.91 17.10 -15.91
C THR A 35 2.82 16.11 -17.06
N GLN A 36 2.39 14.87 -16.80
CA GLN A 36 2.24 13.85 -17.83
C GLN A 36 1.09 14.20 -18.77
N SER A 37 -0.09 14.53 -18.23
CA SER A 37 -1.25 14.88 -19.06
C SER A 37 -1.05 16.14 -19.90
N ILE A 38 -0.35 17.14 -19.36
CA ILE A 38 0.07 18.33 -20.13
C ILE A 38 1.02 17.91 -21.26
N MET A 39 2.03 17.09 -20.98
CA MET A 39 3.00 16.62 -21.97
C MET A 39 2.29 15.86 -23.11
N GLU A 40 1.39 14.94 -22.80
CA GLU A 40 0.62 14.18 -23.79
C GLU A 40 -0.20 15.11 -24.71
N ARG A 41 -0.76 16.19 -24.15
CA ARG A 41 -1.59 17.14 -24.91
C ARG A 41 -0.78 18.09 -25.79
N ILE A 42 0.43 18.48 -25.38
CA ILE A 42 1.26 19.44 -26.13
C ILE A 42 2.30 18.78 -27.05
N ALA A 43 2.69 17.52 -26.81
CA ALA A 43 3.79 16.88 -27.53
C ALA A 43 3.57 16.85 -29.05
N ILE A 44 2.40 16.39 -29.48
CA ILE A 44 2.07 16.25 -30.91
C ILE A 44 1.87 17.63 -31.56
N PRO A 45 1.08 18.57 -31.00
CA PRO A 45 0.94 19.90 -31.59
C PRO A 45 2.27 20.67 -31.66
N LEU A 46 3.13 20.60 -30.65
CA LEU A 46 4.46 21.22 -30.70
C LEU A 46 5.33 20.62 -31.81
N ALA A 47 5.30 19.30 -31.99
CA ALA A 47 6.09 18.64 -33.02
C ALA A 47 5.60 18.90 -34.44
N THR A 48 4.29 19.03 -34.64
CA THR A 48 3.67 19.16 -35.96
C THR A 48 3.41 20.59 -36.39
N ARG A 49 3.12 21.49 -35.44
CA ARG A 49 2.69 22.88 -35.70
C ARG A 49 3.62 23.93 -35.07
N HIS A 50 4.66 23.50 -34.35
CA HIS A 50 5.55 24.36 -33.56
C HIS A 50 4.84 25.22 -32.51
N ARG A 51 3.58 24.89 -32.19
CA ARG A 51 2.75 25.58 -31.22
C ARG A 51 1.71 24.63 -30.64
N ALA A 52 1.41 24.77 -29.36
CA ALA A 52 0.33 24.06 -28.68
C ALA A 52 -0.46 25.01 -27.79
N GLU A 53 -1.74 25.17 -28.08
CA GLU A 53 -2.66 25.88 -27.19
C GLU A 53 -3.14 24.93 -26.10
N ILE A 54 -3.05 25.37 -24.84
CA ILE A 54 -3.46 24.58 -23.68
C ILE A 54 -4.08 25.48 -22.62
N ASP A 55 -5.21 25.06 -22.07
CA ASP A 55 -5.74 25.69 -20.86
C ASP A 55 -5.04 25.07 -19.65
N LEU A 56 -4.16 25.81 -18.98
CA LEU A 56 -3.49 25.30 -17.79
C LEU A 56 -4.46 25.13 -16.61
N ASP A 57 -5.61 25.79 -16.63
CA ASP A 57 -6.63 25.65 -15.59
C ASP A 57 -7.34 24.29 -15.66
N GLU A 58 -7.45 23.65 -16.83
CA GLU A 58 -7.92 22.25 -16.96
C GLU A 58 -7.06 21.27 -16.12
N PHE A 59 -5.82 21.69 -15.81
CA PHE A 59 -4.84 20.95 -15.04
C PHE A 59 -4.67 21.49 -13.61
N SER A 60 -5.56 22.39 -13.18
CA SER A 60 -5.61 22.90 -11.82
C SER A 60 -6.21 21.84 -10.90
N LEU A 61 -5.37 21.31 -9.99
CA LEU A 61 -5.80 20.37 -8.98
C LEU A 61 -6.95 20.95 -8.12
N ALA A 62 -6.87 22.24 -7.79
CA ALA A 62 -7.89 22.92 -6.99
C ALA A 62 -9.25 23.00 -7.70
N GLN A 63 -9.27 23.37 -8.99
CA GLN A 63 -10.52 23.46 -9.75
C GLN A 63 -11.12 22.07 -9.97
N LYS A 64 -10.28 21.09 -10.34
CA LYS A 64 -10.73 19.73 -10.58
C LYS A 64 -11.25 19.06 -9.31
N LEU A 65 -10.57 19.25 -8.17
CA LEU A 65 -11.07 18.79 -6.88
C LEU A 65 -12.41 19.44 -6.54
N ALA A 66 -12.54 20.76 -6.71
CA ALA A 66 -13.79 21.46 -6.45
C ALA A 66 -14.92 20.96 -7.36
N GLU A 67 -14.66 20.69 -8.64
CA GLU A 67 -15.63 20.10 -9.57
C GLU A 67 -16.04 18.69 -9.13
N MET A 68 -15.07 17.80 -8.90
CA MET A 68 -15.32 16.41 -8.51
C MET A 68 -16.03 16.29 -7.16
N THR A 69 -15.85 17.26 -6.27
CA THR A 69 -16.48 17.31 -4.95
C THR A 69 -17.70 18.22 -4.89
N GLN A 70 -18.13 18.78 -6.03
CA GLN A 70 -19.23 19.76 -6.11
C GLN A 70 -19.06 20.94 -5.12
N GLY A 71 -17.82 21.37 -4.92
CA GLY A 71 -17.42 22.44 -4.02
C GLY A 71 -17.34 22.04 -2.54
N ALA A 72 -17.57 20.77 -2.19
CA ALA A 72 -17.47 20.30 -0.81
C ALA A 72 -16.04 20.37 -0.26
N ILE A 73 -15.03 20.25 -1.13
CA ILE A 73 -13.62 20.42 -0.78
C ILE A 73 -13.02 21.50 -1.67
N THR A 74 -12.36 22.47 -1.03
CA THR A 74 -11.65 23.56 -1.72
C THR A 74 -10.19 23.63 -1.29
N MET A 75 -9.34 24.14 -2.18
CA MET A 75 -7.91 24.36 -1.93
C MET A 75 -7.60 25.85 -2.02
N GLU A 76 -6.86 26.37 -1.05
CA GLU A 76 -6.51 27.80 -0.98
C GLU A 76 -5.04 27.99 -0.62
N ALA A 77 -4.31 28.74 -1.45
CA ALA A 77 -2.93 29.12 -1.16
C ALA A 77 -2.87 30.02 0.07
N GLN A 78 -1.92 29.74 0.97
CA GLN A 78 -1.69 30.47 2.20
C GLN A 78 -0.49 31.42 2.06
N PRO A 79 -0.43 32.54 2.82
CA PRO A 79 0.69 33.49 2.76
C PRO A 79 2.07 32.90 3.08
N ASN A 80 2.10 31.79 3.84
CA ASN A 80 3.30 31.05 4.19
C ASN A 80 3.78 30.08 3.09
N GLY A 81 3.11 30.05 1.93
CA GLY A 81 3.43 29.18 0.80
C GLY A 81 2.83 27.77 0.87
N THR A 82 2.08 27.40 1.91
CA THR A 82 1.35 26.13 1.96
C THR A 82 0.01 26.24 1.22
N VAL A 83 -0.64 25.11 0.96
CA VAL A 83 -2.00 25.07 0.41
C VAL A 83 -2.91 24.47 1.46
N ALA A 84 -3.93 25.21 1.88
CA ALA A 84 -4.93 24.72 2.82
C ALA A 84 -5.99 23.89 2.08
N LEU A 85 -6.44 22.80 2.71
CA LEU A 85 -7.59 22.01 2.29
C LEU A 85 -8.77 22.34 3.22
N LYS A 86 -9.89 22.79 2.65
CA LYS A 86 -11.04 23.27 3.42
C LYS A 86 -12.30 22.51 3.07
N THR A 87 -13.06 22.14 4.09
CA THR A 87 -14.47 21.71 4.00
C THR A 87 -15.32 22.57 4.94
N SER A 88 -16.62 22.32 4.98
CA SER A 88 -17.51 22.94 5.98
C SER A 88 -17.19 22.51 7.43
N ALA A 89 -16.56 21.34 7.60
CA ALA A 89 -16.25 20.76 8.91
C ALA A 89 -14.81 21.01 9.38
N ALA A 90 -13.83 21.03 8.47
CA ALA A 90 -12.41 21.10 8.83
C ALA A 90 -11.61 22.01 7.90
N VAL A 91 -10.53 22.56 8.46
CA VAL A 91 -9.47 23.25 7.73
C VAL A 91 -8.15 22.57 8.06
N ILE A 92 -7.49 21.99 7.05
CA ILE A 92 -6.12 21.51 7.13
C ILE A 92 -5.22 22.60 6.53
N PRO A 93 -4.39 23.31 7.32
CA PRO A 93 -3.60 24.44 6.81
C PRO A 93 -2.52 24.07 5.79
N ASP A 94 -2.05 22.83 5.83
CA ASP A 94 -1.07 22.27 4.88
C ASP A 94 -1.55 20.92 4.35
N ALA A 95 -2.00 20.91 3.10
CA ALA A 95 -2.50 19.73 2.38
C ALA A 95 -1.39 18.81 1.88
N ALA A 96 -0.11 19.20 1.97
CA ALA A 96 1.02 18.39 1.47
C ALA A 96 1.05 16.93 1.98
N PRO A 97 0.65 16.61 3.23
CA PRO A 97 0.55 15.23 3.68
C PRO A 97 -0.56 14.41 2.98
N LEU A 98 -1.54 15.07 2.36
CA LEU A 98 -2.68 14.44 1.70
C LEU A 98 -2.62 14.50 0.18
N THR A 99 -1.55 15.03 -0.43
CA THR A 99 -1.44 15.26 -1.87
C THR A 99 -1.92 14.07 -2.70
N LYS A 100 -1.47 12.85 -2.40
CA LYS A 100 -1.88 11.63 -3.11
C LYS A 100 -3.41 11.43 -3.11
N TYR A 101 -4.06 11.61 -1.96
CA TYR A 101 -5.51 11.42 -1.83
C TYR A 101 -6.30 12.56 -2.49
N VAL A 102 -5.76 13.78 -2.46
CA VAL A 102 -6.33 14.94 -3.16
C VAL A 102 -6.28 14.73 -4.68
N GLU A 103 -5.15 14.22 -5.19
CA GLU A 103 -5.00 13.86 -6.60
C GLU A 103 -5.97 12.75 -6.99
N GLU A 104 -6.03 11.65 -6.24
CA GLU A 104 -7.02 10.58 -6.44
C GLU A 104 -8.44 11.15 -6.54
N ALA A 105 -8.84 11.98 -5.57
CA ALA A 105 -10.15 12.62 -5.54
C ALA A 105 -10.43 13.50 -6.76
N ALA A 106 -9.45 14.32 -7.17
CA ALA A 106 -9.56 15.18 -8.35
C ALA A 106 -9.63 14.36 -9.66
N HIS A 107 -9.14 13.14 -9.70
CA HIS A 107 -9.29 12.24 -10.85
C HIS A 107 -10.60 11.43 -10.86
N GLY A 108 -11.53 11.77 -9.95
CA GLY A 108 -12.81 11.10 -9.83
C GLY A 108 -12.76 9.81 -9.03
N PHE A 109 -11.66 9.56 -8.31
CA PHE A 109 -11.49 8.41 -7.44
C PHE A 109 -11.51 8.86 -5.97
N GLY A 110 -12.62 8.67 -5.26
CA GLY A 110 -12.65 8.91 -3.81
C GLY A 110 -12.85 10.36 -3.38
N ALA A 111 -13.45 11.22 -4.22
CA ALA A 111 -13.91 12.55 -3.81
C ALA A 111 -14.83 12.51 -2.58
N GLU A 112 -15.83 11.63 -2.59
CA GLU A 112 -16.73 11.40 -1.44
C GLU A 112 -15.97 10.82 -0.23
N ALA A 113 -15.01 9.92 -0.48
CA ALA A 113 -14.18 9.31 0.55
C ALA A 113 -13.33 10.36 1.29
N LEU A 114 -12.71 11.28 0.54
CA LEU A 114 -11.92 12.37 1.11
C LEU A 114 -12.79 13.36 1.89
N ALA A 115 -14.00 13.66 1.40
CA ALA A 115 -14.94 14.52 2.12
C ALA A 115 -15.37 13.87 3.46
N ALA A 116 -15.74 12.59 3.44
CA ALA A 116 -16.09 11.85 4.65
C ALA A 116 -14.91 11.73 5.63
N PHE A 117 -13.68 11.57 5.12
CA PHE A 117 -12.48 11.62 5.94
C PHE A 117 -12.31 12.97 6.63
N MET A 118 -12.50 14.08 5.89
CA MET A 118 -12.39 15.44 6.45
C MET A 118 -13.44 15.70 7.53
N ASP A 119 -14.66 15.22 7.35
CA ASP A 119 -15.74 15.36 8.33
C ASP A 119 -15.46 14.62 9.65
N ASP A 120 -14.83 13.45 9.57
CA ASP A 120 -14.42 12.71 10.76
C ASP A 120 -13.10 13.22 11.36
N PHE A 121 -12.19 13.71 10.52
CA PHE A 121 -10.96 14.38 10.93
C PHE A 121 -11.26 15.62 11.79
N ALA A 122 -12.33 16.36 11.48
CA ALA A 122 -12.81 17.48 12.27
C ALA A 122 -13.15 17.12 13.74
N ARG A 123 -13.41 15.83 14.01
CA ARG A 123 -13.80 15.33 15.34
C ARG A 123 -12.62 14.87 16.18
N ILE A 124 -11.40 14.94 15.66
CA ILE A 124 -10.19 14.58 16.41
C ILE A 124 -10.06 15.53 17.61
N PRO A 125 -10.05 15.02 18.86
CA PRO A 125 -10.13 15.86 20.05
C PRO A 125 -8.85 16.66 20.30
N HIS A 126 -7.70 16.15 19.86
CA HIS A 126 -6.40 16.75 20.15
C HIS A 126 -5.67 17.16 18.87
N LYS A 127 -5.19 18.42 18.85
CA LYS A 127 -4.47 18.98 17.70
C LYS A 127 -3.22 18.16 17.31
N HIS A 128 -2.47 17.67 18.29
CA HIS A 128 -1.28 16.87 18.01
C HIS A 128 -1.64 15.57 17.27
N SER A 129 -2.72 14.89 17.65
CA SER A 129 -3.22 13.69 16.98
C SER A 129 -3.62 13.98 15.52
N ALA A 130 -4.20 15.15 15.25
CA ALA A 130 -4.54 15.60 13.90
C ALA A 130 -3.28 15.79 13.04
N ASP A 131 -2.28 16.53 13.53
CA ASP A 131 -1.01 16.75 12.82
C ASP A 131 -0.24 15.43 12.58
N GLU A 132 -0.31 14.53 13.56
CA GLU A 132 0.31 13.20 13.52
C GLU A 132 -0.37 12.25 12.53
N LEU A 133 -1.71 12.25 12.48
CA LEU A 133 -2.45 11.51 11.48
C LEU A 133 -2.06 11.96 10.07
N LEU A 134 -1.95 13.26 9.83
CA LEU A 134 -1.51 13.76 8.53
C LEU A 134 -0.11 13.23 8.17
N GLN A 135 0.83 13.18 9.12
CA GLN A 135 2.15 12.57 8.92
C GLN A 135 2.07 11.06 8.61
N PHE A 136 1.16 10.33 9.25
CA PHE A 136 0.92 8.92 8.95
C PHE A 136 0.37 8.75 7.53
N MET A 137 -0.61 9.57 7.14
CA MET A 137 -1.24 9.55 5.81
C MET A 137 -0.25 9.86 4.69
N ARG A 138 0.71 10.77 4.91
CA ARG A 138 1.80 11.08 3.96
C ARG A 138 2.59 9.84 3.53
N ASN A 139 2.81 8.92 4.46
CA ASN A 139 3.55 7.68 4.24
C ASN A 139 2.62 6.47 4.01
N GLY A 140 1.31 6.70 3.96
CA GLY A 140 0.29 5.68 3.79
C GLY A 140 0.30 5.09 2.38
N ASP A 141 0.17 3.77 2.28
CA ASP A 141 0.14 3.07 1.01
C ASP A 141 -1.29 2.80 0.49
N LEU A 142 -2.27 2.70 1.40
CA LEU A 142 -3.66 2.37 1.10
C LEU A 142 -4.54 3.61 0.92
N PRO A 143 -5.53 3.60 0.00
CA PRO A 143 -6.49 4.69 -0.16
C PRO A 143 -7.45 4.86 1.03
N ILE A 144 -8.17 5.99 1.03
CA ILE A 144 -9.29 6.25 1.96
C ILE A 144 -10.53 5.47 1.51
N ALA A 145 -11.20 4.81 2.45
CA ALA A 145 -12.45 4.08 2.19
C ALA A 145 -13.63 5.02 1.94
N ASP A 146 -14.69 4.55 1.27
CA ASP A 146 -15.85 5.37 0.88
C ASP A 146 -16.57 6.03 2.07
N ASP A 147 -16.43 5.47 3.26
CA ASP A 147 -16.98 6.02 4.50
C ASP A 147 -16.02 6.93 5.26
N GLY A 148 -14.91 7.34 4.64
CA GLY A 148 -13.90 8.21 5.24
C GLY A 148 -12.90 7.51 6.17
N SER A 149 -13.03 6.20 6.37
CA SER A 149 -12.10 5.45 7.22
C SER A 149 -10.73 5.30 6.59
N ILE A 150 -9.71 5.30 7.43
CA ILE A 150 -8.34 4.94 7.09
C ILE A 150 -8.27 3.41 7.02
N VAL A 151 -7.80 2.85 5.91
CA VAL A 151 -7.50 1.42 5.81
C VAL A 151 -6.06 1.19 6.21
N VAL A 152 -5.84 0.26 7.14
CA VAL A 152 -4.54 -0.04 7.74
C VAL A 152 -4.34 -1.55 7.84
N TYR A 153 -3.10 -1.97 8.10
CA TYR A 153 -2.77 -3.35 8.43
C TYR A 153 -2.79 -3.58 9.93
N LYS A 154 -3.36 -4.71 10.34
CA LYS A 154 -3.32 -5.24 11.70
C LYS A 154 -2.66 -6.62 11.68
N PHE A 155 -1.51 -6.70 12.34
CA PHE A 155 -0.76 -7.93 12.53
C PHE A 155 -1.24 -8.65 13.80
N LEU A 156 -1.52 -9.95 13.69
CA LEU A 156 -2.02 -10.81 14.77
C LEU A 156 -1.37 -12.20 14.73
N THR A 157 -1.62 -12.99 15.77
CA THR A 157 -1.18 -14.39 15.86
C THR A 157 -2.42 -15.27 16.09
N PRO A 158 -2.60 -16.38 15.36
CA PRO A 158 -3.68 -17.33 15.61
C PRO A 158 -3.66 -17.82 17.06
N HIS A 159 -4.83 -17.90 17.67
CA HIS A 159 -4.99 -18.51 18.99
C HIS A 159 -4.70 -20.02 18.88
N ARG A 160 -3.94 -20.56 19.84
CA ARG A 160 -3.50 -21.97 19.79
C ARG A 160 -4.66 -22.96 19.83
N ASP A 161 -5.64 -22.67 20.67
CA ASP A 161 -6.74 -23.61 20.97
C ASP A 161 -8.09 -23.24 20.34
N LYS A 162 -8.18 -22.08 19.66
CA LYS A 162 -9.45 -21.52 19.17
C LYS A 162 -9.34 -21.19 17.67
N PRO A 163 -9.69 -22.13 16.78
CA PRO A 163 -9.66 -21.90 15.34
C PRO A 163 -10.50 -20.68 14.94
N GLY A 164 -9.94 -19.83 14.07
CA GLY A 164 -10.58 -18.58 13.64
C GLY A 164 -10.52 -17.43 14.64
N VAL A 165 -9.92 -17.64 15.82
CA VAL A 165 -9.62 -16.57 16.80
C VAL A 165 -8.13 -16.25 16.71
N PHE A 166 -7.82 -14.97 16.88
CA PHE A 166 -6.48 -14.40 16.84
C PHE A 166 -6.26 -13.57 18.10
N VAL A 167 -5.00 -13.36 18.44
CA VAL A 167 -4.58 -12.54 19.58
C VAL A 167 -3.55 -11.50 19.16
N ASP A 168 -3.44 -10.44 19.94
CA ASP A 168 -2.36 -9.47 19.77
C ASP A 168 -0.99 -10.13 19.98
N THR A 169 -0.03 -9.83 19.11
CA THR A 169 1.30 -10.48 19.14
C THR A 169 2.11 -10.14 20.41
N HIS A 170 1.82 -9.02 21.07
CA HIS A 170 2.62 -8.55 22.20
C HIS A 170 2.29 -9.28 23.50
N THR A 171 1.01 -9.33 23.86
CA THR A 171 0.56 -9.90 25.14
C THR A 171 -0.18 -11.23 24.97
N GLY A 172 -0.75 -11.49 23.80
CA GLY A 172 -1.56 -12.68 23.54
C GLY A 172 -2.89 -12.69 24.29
N LYS A 173 -3.37 -11.54 24.78
CA LYS A 173 -4.55 -11.44 25.67
C LYS A 173 -5.79 -10.88 24.98
N VAL A 174 -5.64 -10.14 23.89
CA VAL A 174 -6.76 -9.53 23.18
C VAL A 174 -7.25 -10.49 22.10
N GLU A 175 -8.13 -11.40 22.49
CA GLU A 175 -8.84 -12.29 21.56
C GLU A 175 -9.77 -11.50 20.64
N GLN A 176 -9.67 -11.76 19.34
CA GLN A 176 -10.42 -11.10 18.28
C GLN A 176 -10.46 -11.98 17.03
N ARG A 177 -11.34 -11.67 16.08
CA ARG A 177 -11.50 -12.41 14.83
C ARG A 177 -11.96 -11.50 13.70
N LEU A 178 -12.07 -12.05 12.49
CA LEU A 178 -12.66 -11.33 11.36
C LEU A 178 -14.06 -10.81 11.73
N GLY A 179 -14.30 -9.51 11.60
CA GLY A 179 -15.54 -8.84 11.99
C GLY A 179 -15.54 -8.26 13.41
N SER A 180 -14.53 -8.49 14.25
CA SER A 180 -14.43 -7.83 15.55
C SER A 180 -14.17 -6.33 15.39
N ARG A 181 -14.95 -5.50 16.09
CA ARG A 181 -14.59 -4.12 16.38
C ARG A 181 -13.90 -4.09 17.74
N VAL A 182 -12.61 -3.79 17.74
CA VAL A 182 -11.81 -3.72 18.95
C VAL A 182 -11.72 -2.27 19.38
N SER A 183 -12.00 -1.98 20.65
CA SER A 183 -11.95 -0.62 21.18
C SER A 183 -11.38 -0.58 22.60
N MET A 184 -10.96 0.59 23.03
CA MET A 184 -10.58 0.89 24.41
C MET A 184 -10.92 2.34 24.74
N PRO A 185 -11.13 2.70 26.02
CA PRO A 185 -11.38 4.09 26.40
C PRO A 185 -10.21 4.99 25.99
N THR A 186 -10.51 6.14 25.38
CA THR A 186 -9.51 7.06 24.83
C THR A 186 -8.51 7.52 25.89
N GLU A 187 -8.98 7.79 27.10
CA GLU A 187 -8.18 8.19 28.26
C GLU A 187 -7.24 7.09 28.78
N LYS A 188 -7.35 5.85 28.26
CA LYS A 188 -6.45 4.74 28.57
C LYS A 188 -5.39 4.53 27.48
N VAL A 189 -5.46 5.26 26.37
CA VAL A 189 -4.43 5.23 25.32
C VAL A 189 -3.34 6.24 25.68
N ASP A 190 -2.07 5.84 25.56
CA ASP A 190 -0.95 6.77 25.73
C ASP A 190 -0.87 7.69 24.51
N ASP A 191 -1.08 8.99 24.73
CA ASP A 191 -1.03 10.06 23.73
C ASP A 191 0.40 10.59 23.49
N ASN A 192 1.37 10.19 24.31
CA ASN A 192 2.74 10.66 24.16
C ASN A 192 3.43 10.04 22.94
N ARG A 193 3.54 10.82 21.86
CA ARG A 193 4.24 10.48 20.60
C ARG A 193 5.71 10.08 20.74
N ARG A 194 6.36 10.42 21.86
CA ARG A 194 7.77 10.10 22.10
C ARG A 194 7.94 8.67 22.60
N THR A 195 6.87 8.05 23.12
CA THR A 195 6.87 6.64 23.50
C THR A 195 6.64 5.78 22.25
N LEU A 196 7.56 4.85 21.97
CA LEU A 196 7.47 3.99 20.78
C LEU A 196 6.39 2.92 20.93
N CYS A 197 6.53 2.03 21.92
CA CYS A 197 5.58 0.96 22.20
C CYS A 197 4.92 1.23 23.55
N SER A 198 3.67 1.66 23.53
CA SER A 198 2.92 2.00 24.74
C SER A 198 1.50 1.46 24.67
N THR A 199 0.70 1.81 25.66
CA THR A 199 -0.70 1.43 25.74
C THR A 199 -1.49 2.07 24.59
N GLY A 200 -2.18 1.23 23.83
CA GLY A 200 -2.99 1.67 22.70
C GLY A 200 -3.24 0.53 21.72
N LEU A 201 -4.27 0.68 20.90
CA LEU A 201 -4.54 -0.28 19.84
C LEU A 201 -3.61 0.01 18.66
N HIS A 202 -2.58 -0.82 18.50
CA HIS A 202 -1.61 -0.65 17.42
C HIS A 202 -2.12 -1.16 16.08
N VAL A 203 -2.01 -0.30 15.06
CA VAL A 203 -2.20 -0.58 13.64
C VAL A 203 -1.04 0.05 12.84
N CYS A 204 -0.89 -0.28 11.57
CA CYS A 204 0.23 0.20 10.78
C CYS A 204 -0.04 0.32 9.27
N ASN A 205 0.82 1.07 8.57
CA ASN A 205 0.96 1.00 7.13
C ASN A 205 2.04 -0.02 6.74
N LYS A 206 2.30 -0.21 5.44
CA LYS A 206 3.28 -1.21 4.97
C LYS A 206 4.70 -1.01 5.50
N ASN A 207 5.07 0.21 5.91
CA ASN A 207 6.45 0.55 6.28
C ASN A 207 6.86 0.07 7.67
N TYR A 208 5.90 -0.30 8.54
CA TYR A 208 6.22 -0.75 9.90
C TYR A 208 6.97 -2.09 9.89
N GLY A 209 6.32 -3.16 9.45
CA GLY A 209 6.94 -4.48 9.27
C GLY A 209 6.14 -5.63 9.88
N SER A 210 6.68 -6.84 9.72
CA SER A 210 6.04 -8.10 10.08
C SER A 210 6.10 -8.42 11.57
N TYR A 211 4.95 -8.39 12.23
CA TYR A 211 4.78 -8.94 13.58
C TYR A 211 3.72 -10.06 13.52
N GLY A 212 3.86 -11.15 14.26
CA GLY A 212 2.87 -12.25 14.19
C GLY A 212 2.89 -13.02 12.87
N THR A 213 1.83 -13.79 12.62
CA THR A 213 1.75 -14.75 11.50
C THR A 213 0.47 -14.62 10.65
N ALA A 214 -0.37 -13.64 10.97
CA ALA A 214 -1.55 -13.27 10.18
C ALA A 214 -1.63 -11.75 10.05
N VAL A 215 -2.16 -11.28 8.92
CA VAL A 215 -2.43 -9.86 8.68
C VAL A 215 -3.87 -9.67 8.26
N PHE A 216 -4.50 -8.68 8.88
CA PHE A 216 -5.81 -8.21 8.52
C PHE A 216 -5.72 -6.81 7.92
N LEU A 217 -6.62 -6.51 6.99
CA LEU A 217 -7.03 -5.13 6.78
C LEU A 217 -7.98 -4.75 7.91
N ALA A 218 -7.73 -3.57 8.49
CA ALA A 218 -8.59 -2.96 9.48
C ALA A 218 -9.00 -1.56 9.02
N LYS A 219 -10.18 -1.13 9.45
CA LYS A 219 -10.65 0.25 9.29
C LYS A 219 -10.53 0.99 10.60
N VAL A 220 -9.99 2.21 10.52
CA VAL A 220 -9.85 3.14 11.64
C VAL A 220 -10.49 4.46 11.24
N ARG A 221 -11.37 4.98 12.08
CA ARG A 221 -11.92 6.33 11.88
C ARG A 221 -10.84 7.37 12.20
N PRO A 222 -10.71 8.46 11.43
CA PRO A 222 -9.84 9.58 11.81
C PRO A 222 -10.00 10.02 13.28
N ALA A 223 -11.22 10.09 13.80
CA ALA A 223 -11.51 10.47 15.19
C ALA A 223 -11.02 9.46 16.24
N ASP A 224 -10.78 8.19 15.84
CA ASP A 224 -10.28 7.15 16.74
C ASP A 224 -8.74 7.16 16.86
N VAL A 225 -8.05 8.06 16.15
CA VAL A 225 -6.58 8.17 16.17
C VAL A 225 -6.11 8.98 17.37
N ILE A 226 -5.19 8.41 18.17
CA ILE A 226 -4.68 9.06 19.37
C ILE A 226 -3.25 9.57 19.18
N ALA A 227 -2.33 8.73 18.72
CA ALA A 227 -0.94 9.16 18.55
C ALA A 227 -0.16 8.34 17.51
N VAL A 228 0.71 9.01 16.76
CA VAL A 228 1.66 8.42 15.81
C VAL A 228 3.07 8.66 16.34
N PRO A 229 3.82 7.61 16.73
CA PRO A 229 5.16 7.77 17.28
C PRO A 229 6.11 8.53 16.33
N SER A 230 6.94 9.41 16.88
CA SER A 230 7.76 10.34 16.08
C SER A 230 8.87 9.66 15.28
N ILE A 231 9.35 8.50 15.72
CA ILE A 231 10.43 7.73 15.07
C ILE A 231 9.85 6.58 14.24
N GLU A 232 8.76 5.96 14.70
CA GLU A 232 8.09 4.84 14.03
C GLU A 232 6.79 5.29 13.35
N THR A 233 6.91 6.20 12.38
CA THR A 233 5.76 6.82 11.68
C THR A 233 4.93 5.85 10.84
N GLY A 234 5.37 4.60 10.70
CA GLY A 234 4.60 3.51 10.09
C GLY A 234 3.57 2.87 11.02
N LYS A 235 3.59 3.18 12.31
CA LYS A 235 2.68 2.66 13.33
C LYS A 235 1.79 3.78 13.88
N MET A 236 0.58 3.42 14.29
CA MET A 236 -0.38 4.33 14.91
C MET A 236 -0.99 3.67 16.16
N ARG A 237 -1.24 4.47 17.20
CA ARG A 237 -2.09 4.13 18.35
C ARG A 237 -3.47 4.72 18.13
N ALA A 238 -4.47 3.84 18.14
CA ALA A 238 -5.88 4.21 18.06
C ALA A 238 -6.63 3.78 19.34
N CYS A 239 -7.83 4.32 19.53
CA CYS A 239 -8.78 3.83 20.53
C CYS A 239 -9.79 2.84 19.95
N ALA A 240 -9.93 2.72 18.63
CA ALA A 240 -10.73 1.66 18.01
C ALA A 240 -10.25 1.27 16.60
N TYR A 241 -10.54 0.03 16.19
CA TYR A 241 -10.44 -0.46 14.82
C TYR A 241 -11.45 -1.58 14.54
N HIS A 242 -11.80 -1.79 13.28
CA HIS A 242 -12.65 -2.90 12.83
C HIS A 242 -11.88 -3.81 11.88
N LEU A 243 -11.80 -5.11 12.20
CA LEU A 243 -11.18 -6.11 11.33
C LEU A 243 -12.12 -6.49 10.17
N VAL A 244 -11.73 -6.15 8.94
CA VAL A 244 -12.63 -6.21 7.78
C VAL A 244 -12.25 -7.28 6.75
N ALA A 245 -11.00 -7.67 6.67
CA ALA A 245 -10.54 -8.75 5.80
C ALA A 245 -9.27 -9.41 6.34
N GLU A 246 -9.17 -10.73 6.27
CA GLU A 246 -7.91 -11.44 6.47
C GLU A 246 -7.16 -11.53 5.13
N LEU A 247 -5.86 -11.20 5.12
CA LEU A 247 -5.06 -11.29 3.92
C LEU A 247 -4.58 -12.72 3.67
N PRO A 248 -4.74 -13.27 2.45
CA PRO A 248 -4.18 -14.57 2.07
C PRO A 248 -2.67 -14.61 2.26
N LYS A 249 -2.13 -15.80 2.51
CA LYS A 249 -0.69 -16.00 2.82
C LYS A 249 0.26 -15.33 1.82
N GLY A 250 -0.05 -15.35 0.52
CA GLY A 250 0.76 -14.71 -0.52
C GLY A 250 0.83 -13.19 -0.38
N VAL A 251 -0.34 -12.56 -0.17
CA VAL A 251 -0.45 -11.11 0.07
C VAL A 251 0.19 -10.73 1.41
N TYR A 252 -0.06 -11.51 2.46
CA TYR A 252 0.57 -11.36 3.76
C TYR A 252 2.10 -11.30 3.65
N GLN A 253 2.73 -12.23 2.94
CA GLN A 253 4.20 -12.28 2.80
C GLN A 253 4.76 -11.02 2.14
N LYS A 254 4.02 -10.42 1.20
CA LYS A 254 4.37 -9.15 0.57
C LYS A 254 4.29 -7.99 1.57
N VAL A 255 3.17 -7.86 2.28
CA VAL A 255 2.98 -6.82 3.31
C VAL A 255 4.01 -6.94 4.44
N ALA A 256 4.27 -8.17 4.90
CA ALA A 256 5.32 -8.47 5.87
C ALA A 256 6.72 -8.04 5.36
N GLY A 257 6.97 -8.14 4.06
CA GLY A 257 8.15 -7.64 3.35
C GLY A 257 8.10 -6.16 2.96
N LYS A 258 7.16 -5.37 3.52
CA LYS A 258 6.96 -3.93 3.25
C LYS A 258 6.53 -3.58 1.82
N ILE A 259 5.90 -4.52 1.12
CA ILE A 259 5.27 -4.32 -0.19
C ILE A 259 3.77 -4.09 0.03
N SER A 260 3.17 -3.09 -0.62
CA SER A 260 1.75 -2.79 -0.40
C SER A 260 0.86 -3.94 -0.90
N ALA A 261 -0.27 -4.19 -0.23
CA ALA A 261 -1.26 -5.14 -0.71
C ALA A 261 -1.80 -4.78 -2.11
N ILE A 262 -1.81 -3.50 -2.49
CA ILE A 262 -2.30 -3.07 -3.81
C ILE A 262 -1.32 -3.39 -4.96
N GLU A 263 -0.06 -3.71 -4.64
CA GLU A 263 0.95 -4.16 -5.60
C GLU A 263 0.77 -5.65 -5.96
N ASP A 264 -0.12 -6.36 -5.26
CA ASP A 264 -0.56 -7.72 -5.58
C ASP A 264 -1.96 -7.72 -6.21
N GLU A 265 -2.23 -8.59 -7.18
CA GLU A 265 -3.54 -8.63 -7.86
C GLU A 265 -4.68 -9.06 -6.92
N GLU A 266 -4.47 -10.09 -6.11
CA GLU A 266 -5.44 -10.57 -5.13
C GLU A 266 -5.59 -9.56 -3.99
N GLY A 267 -4.48 -9.03 -3.47
CA GLY A 267 -4.48 -7.97 -2.46
C GLY A 267 -5.20 -6.70 -2.92
N ARG A 268 -5.00 -6.29 -4.18
CA ARG A 268 -5.70 -5.16 -4.80
C ARG A 268 -7.20 -5.37 -4.86
N ALA A 269 -7.66 -6.57 -5.21
CA ALA A 269 -9.08 -6.91 -5.23
C ALA A 269 -9.70 -6.87 -3.81
N ILE A 270 -8.98 -7.35 -2.80
CA ILE A 270 -9.44 -7.31 -1.40
C ILE A 270 -9.51 -5.85 -0.91
N VAL A 271 -8.47 -5.05 -1.16
CA VAL A 271 -8.46 -3.61 -0.79
C VAL A 271 -9.61 -2.89 -1.49
N ALA A 272 -9.81 -3.11 -2.79
CA ALA A 272 -10.93 -2.54 -3.55
C ALA A 272 -12.29 -2.84 -2.91
N ALA A 273 -12.53 -4.11 -2.53
CA ALA A 273 -13.76 -4.51 -1.86
C ALA A 273 -13.93 -3.81 -0.49
N VAL A 274 -12.85 -3.72 0.30
CA VAL A 274 -12.86 -3.01 1.59
C VAL A 274 -13.17 -1.53 1.43
N LEU A 275 -12.55 -0.86 0.45
CA LEU A 275 -12.77 0.57 0.19
C LEU A 275 -14.24 0.85 -0.15
N ALA A 276 -14.86 -0.02 -0.94
CA ALA A 276 -16.26 0.08 -1.36
C ALA A 276 -17.28 -0.32 -0.26
N GLY A 277 -16.81 -0.73 0.92
CA GLY A 277 -17.68 -1.25 1.99
C GLY A 277 -18.20 -2.68 1.75
N ASN A 278 -17.67 -3.38 0.74
CA ASN A 278 -17.98 -4.78 0.45
C ASN A 278 -17.12 -5.72 1.29
N HIS A 279 -17.22 -5.57 2.60
CA HIS A 279 -16.47 -6.35 3.58
C HIS A 279 -17.39 -6.77 4.74
N ILE A 280 -16.89 -7.63 5.62
CA ILE A 280 -17.65 -8.09 6.77
C ILE A 280 -18.05 -6.90 7.68
N GLY A 281 -19.27 -6.93 8.20
CA GLY A 281 -19.73 -5.96 9.21
C GLY A 281 -19.13 -6.24 10.59
N VAL A 282 -19.53 -5.43 11.58
CA VAL A 282 -19.18 -5.70 12.98
C VAL A 282 -20.00 -6.88 13.50
N LEU A 283 -19.32 -7.93 13.98
CA LEU A 283 -19.94 -9.13 14.53
C LEU A 283 -19.85 -9.20 16.06
N GLU A 284 -18.82 -8.57 16.63
CA GLU A 284 -18.62 -8.49 18.07
C GLU A 284 -17.87 -7.20 18.42
N GLU A 285 -18.20 -6.61 19.58
CA GLU A 285 -17.41 -5.55 20.20
C GLU A 285 -16.43 -6.20 21.19
N VAL A 286 -15.15 -5.90 21.05
CA VAL A 286 -14.08 -6.32 21.96
C VAL A 286 -13.56 -5.08 22.66
N VAL A 287 -13.91 -4.89 23.93
CA VAL A 287 -13.53 -3.72 24.72
C VAL A 287 -12.36 -4.07 25.64
N VAL A 288 -11.23 -3.40 25.44
CA VAL A 288 -10.02 -3.55 26.25
C VAL A 288 -10.01 -2.45 27.31
N GLY A 289 -10.07 -2.82 28.60
CA GLY A 289 -10.18 -1.85 29.70
C GLY A 289 -8.95 -0.99 29.98
N GLY A 290 -7.82 -1.25 29.34
CA GLY A 290 -6.56 -0.53 29.54
C GLY A 290 -5.33 -1.29 29.04
N SER A 291 -4.17 -1.07 29.69
CA SER A 291 -2.92 -1.72 29.28
C SER A 291 -2.91 -3.21 29.62
N THR A 292 -2.97 -4.09 28.62
CA THR A 292 -2.98 -5.55 28.84
C THR A 292 -1.68 -6.11 29.46
N THR A 293 -0.64 -5.28 29.59
CA THR A 293 0.57 -5.60 30.36
C THR A 293 0.33 -5.57 31.88
N GLN A 294 -0.67 -4.82 32.33
CA GLN A 294 -1.05 -4.70 33.74
C GLN A 294 -1.93 -5.90 34.17
N LYS A 295 -1.84 -6.27 35.45
CA LYS A 295 -2.69 -7.31 36.05
C LYS A 295 -4.11 -6.78 36.26
N GLY A 296 -5.11 -7.62 36.03
CA GLY A 296 -6.52 -7.28 36.31
C GLY A 296 -7.22 -6.44 35.24
N ILE A 297 -6.57 -6.15 34.11
CA ILE A 297 -7.25 -5.52 32.96
C ILE A 297 -8.15 -6.55 32.29
N GLU A 298 -9.44 -6.23 32.24
CA GLU A 298 -10.44 -7.04 31.56
C GLU A 298 -10.49 -6.74 30.06
N VAL A 299 -10.71 -7.80 29.28
CA VAL A 299 -11.10 -7.72 27.87
C VAL A 299 -12.49 -8.33 27.78
N GLN A 300 -13.47 -7.52 27.42
CA GLN A 300 -14.88 -7.94 27.34
C GLN A 300 -15.30 -8.07 25.88
N THR A 301 -15.84 -9.23 25.51
CA THR A 301 -16.33 -9.47 24.15
C THR A 301 -17.84 -9.66 24.17
N THR A 302 -18.55 -8.81 23.42
CA THR A 302 -20.01 -8.84 23.30
C THR A 302 -20.42 -9.06 21.84
N PRO A 303 -21.17 -10.13 21.52
CA PRO A 303 -21.72 -10.31 20.18
C PRO A 303 -22.67 -9.18 19.79
N VAL A 304 -22.55 -8.68 18.57
CA VAL A 304 -23.46 -7.70 17.99
C VAL A 304 -24.44 -8.43 17.08
N LYS A 305 -25.75 -8.16 17.18
CA LYS A 305 -26.70 -8.61 16.17
C LYS A 305 -26.31 -7.94 14.85
N ALA A 306 -25.76 -8.72 13.93
CA ALA A 306 -25.32 -8.22 12.64
C ALA A 306 -26.44 -7.42 11.97
N THR A 307 -26.32 -6.10 11.96
CA THR A 307 -27.10 -5.27 11.05
C THR A 307 -26.54 -5.53 9.68
N ALA A 308 -27.29 -6.25 8.84
CA ALA A 308 -26.93 -6.51 7.46
C ALA A 308 -26.67 -5.18 6.76
N SER A 309 -25.40 -4.80 6.64
CA SER A 309 -24.96 -3.76 5.72
C SER A 309 -25.34 -4.24 4.33
N LYS A 310 -26.35 -3.60 3.70
CA LYS A 310 -26.66 -3.90 2.30
C LYS A 310 -25.39 -3.58 1.50
N PRO A 311 -24.88 -4.49 0.65
CA PRO A 311 -23.78 -4.16 -0.24
C PRO A 311 -24.21 -2.94 -1.05
N LYS A 312 -23.54 -1.81 -0.85
CA LYS A 312 -23.77 -0.65 -1.71
C LYS A 312 -23.32 -1.07 -3.11
N LYS A 313 -24.19 -0.93 -4.09
CA LYS A 313 -23.80 -1.02 -5.50
C LYS A 313 -22.87 0.15 -5.79
N SER A 314 -21.60 -0.04 -5.50
CA SER A 314 -20.54 0.86 -5.97
C SER A 314 -20.29 0.51 -7.42
N ASN A 315 -20.48 1.47 -8.32
CA ASN A 315 -19.89 1.42 -9.66
C ASN A 315 -18.39 1.58 -9.48
N PHE A 316 -17.73 0.52 -9.01
CA PHE A 316 -16.31 0.54 -8.71
C PHE A 316 -15.52 0.57 -10.02
N ARG A 317 -15.32 1.80 -10.52
CA ARG A 317 -14.19 2.16 -11.34
C ARG A 317 -13.23 2.90 -10.44
N ARG A 318 -12.54 2.22 -9.52
CA ARG A 318 -11.36 2.83 -8.89
C ARG A 318 -10.15 2.24 -9.59
N GLY A 319 -9.61 2.99 -10.55
CA GLY A 319 -8.20 2.85 -10.85
C GLY A 319 -7.46 3.32 -9.61
N PHE A 320 -6.48 2.55 -9.12
CA PHE A 320 -5.41 3.20 -8.38
C PHE A 320 -4.81 4.19 -9.37
N VAL A 321 -4.63 5.45 -8.98
CA VAL A 321 -3.80 6.34 -9.80
C VAL A 321 -2.45 5.64 -9.85
N GLU A 322 -2.13 5.03 -11.01
CA GLU A 322 -0.80 4.51 -11.24
C GLU A 322 0.14 5.66 -10.95
N THR A 323 1.15 5.42 -10.12
CA THR A 323 2.21 6.40 -9.86
C THR A 323 2.61 7.01 -11.19
N ALA A 324 2.37 8.31 -11.37
CA ALA A 324 2.55 8.99 -12.65
C ALA A 324 3.87 8.52 -13.28
N ALA A 325 3.76 7.91 -14.45
CA ALA A 325 4.93 7.29 -15.08
C ALA A 325 5.97 8.39 -15.28
N ARG A 326 7.22 8.13 -14.91
CA ARG A 326 8.30 9.11 -15.15
C ARG A 326 8.32 9.44 -16.63
N ILE A 327 8.20 10.73 -16.94
CA ILE A 327 8.28 11.21 -18.32
C ILE A 327 9.74 11.11 -18.77
N GLU A 328 10.06 10.03 -19.45
CA GLU A 328 11.41 9.82 -20.00
C GLU A 328 11.53 10.51 -21.37
N PRO A 329 12.61 11.28 -21.62
CA PRO A 329 12.79 11.98 -22.90
C PRO A 329 12.77 11.06 -24.12
N LYS A 330 13.21 9.81 -23.96
CA LYS A 330 13.19 8.79 -25.02
C LYS A 330 11.77 8.39 -25.43
N ASP A 331 10.86 8.30 -24.48
CA ASP A 331 9.49 7.80 -24.70
C ASP A 331 8.65 8.89 -25.35
N VAL A 332 8.84 10.16 -24.94
CA VAL A 332 8.24 11.32 -25.60
C VAL A 332 8.73 11.45 -27.04
N LYS A 333 10.04 11.30 -27.29
CA LYS A 333 10.59 11.33 -28.66
C LYS A 333 10.03 10.21 -29.53
N ALA A 334 9.88 9.00 -28.99
CA ALA A 334 9.31 7.87 -29.70
C ALA A 334 7.82 8.11 -30.04
N ALA A 335 7.03 8.59 -29.07
CA ALA A 335 5.61 8.90 -29.28
C ALA A 335 5.40 10.01 -30.32
N VAL A 336 6.22 11.06 -30.26
CA VAL A 336 6.22 12.14 -31.27
C VAL A 336 6.61 11.61 -32.65
N ALA A 337 7.68 10.81 -32.74
CA ALA A 337 8.12 10.24 -34.01
C ALA A 337 7.04 9.35 -34.66
N ALA A 338 6.37 8.50 -33.86
CA ALA A 338 5.29 7.65 -34.31
C ALA A 338 4.06 8.46 -34.78
N ALA A 339 3.70 9.52 -34.05
CA ALA A 339 2.57 10.37 -34.41
C ALA A 339 2.84 11.20 -35.67
N VAL A 340 4.08 11.63 -35.90
CA VAL A 340 4.48 12.43 -37.07
C VAL A 340 4.70 11.56 -38.32
N SER A 341 5.13 10.29 -38.15
CA SER A 341 5.34 9.36 -39.28
C SER A 341 4.06 8.69 -39.80
N GLY A 342 2.94 8.79 -39.06
CA GLY A 342 1.68 8.13 -39.41
C GLY A 342 1.66 6.61 -39.17
N ASP A 343 2.71 6.06 -38.55
CA ASP A 343 2.83 4.63 -38.29
C ASP A 343 2.27 4.28 -36.90
N MET A 344 0.95 4.12 -36.81
CA MET A 344 0.24 3.74 -35.58
C MET A 344 0.38 2.24 -35.23
N SER A 345 1.24 1.49 -35.94
CA SER A 345 1.38 0.04 -35.75
C SER A 345 1.86 -0.36 -34.35
N ALA A 346 2.67 0.48 -33.68
CA ALA A 346 3.09 0.25 -32.29
C ALA A 346 1.95 0.47 -31.27
N ALA A 347 1.15 1.54 -31.42
CA ALA A 347 0.05 1.86 -30.51
C ALA A 347 -1.10 0.85 -30.59
N ILE A 348 -1.37 0.30 -31.79
CA ILE A 348 -2.36 -0.77 -31.99
C ILE A 348 -1.88 -2.10 -31.38
N THR A 349 -0.58 -2.39 -31.43
CA THR A 349 -0.02 -3.64 -30.90
C THR A 349 -0.04 -3.67 -29.37
N GLU A 350 0.10 -2.51 -28.71
CA GLU A 350 0.01 -2.40 -27.25
C GLU A 350 -1.43 -2.44 -26.74
N ALA A 351 -2.37 -1.78 -27.43
CA ALA A 351 -3.81 -1.87 -27.15
C ALA A 351 -4.34 -3.30 -27.36
N ALA A 352 -3.90 -4.00 -28.43
CA ALA A 352 -4.27 -5.39 -28.69
C ALA A 352 -3.66 -6.40 -27.70
N LYS A 353 -2.51 -6.08 -27.07
CA LYS A 353 -1.94 -6.88 -25.97
C LYS A 353 -2.73 -6.73 -24.67
N ASN A 354 -3.20 -5.51 -24.37
CA ASN A 354 -4.00 -5.24 -23.18
C ASN A 354 -5.45 -5.75 -23.29
N GLU A 355 -6.02 -5.87 -24.50
CA GLU A 355 -7.34 -6.52 -24.69
C GLU A 355 -7.26 -8.05 -24.71
N ARG A 356 -6.18 -8.66 -25.23
CA ARG A 356 -6.03 -10.13 -25.26
C ARG A 356 -5.73 -10.78 -23.91
N GLN A 357 -5.41 -10.01 -22.88
CA GLN A 357 -5.28 -10.52 -21.50
C GLN A 357 -6.59 -10.46 -20.69
N LYS A 358 -7.71 -10.00 -21.26
CA LYS A 358 -9.01 -9.89 -20.58
C LYS A 358 -10.10 -10.89 -21.02
N ALA A 359 -9.76 -11.90 -21.82
CA ALA A 359 -10.70 -12.95 -22.18
C ALA A 359 -10.17 -14.34 -21.77
N PRO A 360 -10.87 -15.10 -20.91
CA PRO A 360 -10.60 -16.52 -20.78
C PRO A 360 -10.90 -17.22 -22.11
N PRO A 361 -10.13 -18.25 -22.50
CA PRO A 361 -10.43 -18.97 -23.74
C PRO A 361 -11.78 -19.67 -23.61
N VAL A 362 -12.74 -19.24 -24.44
CA VAL A 362 -14.00 -19.94 -24.66
C VAL A 362 -13.67 -21.28 -25.30
N LYS A 363 -13.73 -22.36 -24.50
CA LYS A 363 -13.79 -23.72 -25.04
C LYS A 363 -15.13 -23.89 -25.73
N GLN A 364 -15.13 -23.85 -27.05
CA GLN A 364 -16.27 -24.31 -27.84
C GLN A 364 -16.43 -25.82 -27.62
N ALA A 365 -17.65 -26.22 -27.25
CA ALA A 365 -18.07 -27.60 -27.17
C ALA A 365 -18.16 -28.21 -28.59
N PRO A 366 -17.58 -29.38 -28.85
CA PRO A 366 -18.02 -30.20 -29.96
C PRO A 366 -19.19 -31.09 -29.53
N ARG A 367 -20.16 -31.17 -30.43
CA ARG A 367 -21.40 -31.94 -30.36
C ARG A 367 -21.17 -33.44 -30.20
N VAL A 368 -22.14 -34.04 -29.52
CA VAL A 368 -22.38 -35.48 -29.33
C VAL A 368 -22.37 -36.24 -30.67
N HIS A 369 -21.54 -37.29 -30.76
CA HIS A 369 -21.83 -38.48 -31.57
C HIS A 369 -21.58 -39.75 -30.74
N SER A 370 -22.56 -40.64 -30.83
CA SER A 370 -22.77 -41.89 -30.11
C SER A 370 -21.72 -42.95 -30.42
N GLY A 371 -21.32 -43.75 -29.42
CA GLY A 371 -20.59 -45.00 -29.68
C GLY A 371 -20.05 -45.70 -28.42
N LYS A 372 -20.85 -46.64 -27.91
CA LYS A 372 -20.57 -47.74 -26.96
C LYS A 372 -19.08 -48.12 -26.72
N SER A 373 -18.68 -48.24 -25.45
CA SER A 373 -18.24 -49.49 -24.78
C SER A 373 -17.38 -49.21 -23.53
N ALA A 374 -17.62 -49.99 -22.46
CA ALA A 374 -16.88 -49.98 -21.19
C ALA A 374 -15.87 -51.16 -21.14
N PRO A 375 -15.22 -51.47 -20.00
CA PRO A 375 -13.92 -50.96 -19.58
C PRO A 375 -12.85 -52.08 -19.46
N LYS A 376 -11.57 -51.72 -19.34
CA LYS A 376 -10.55 -52.66 -18.84
C LYS A 376 -9.58 -51.99 -17.87
N ALA A 377 -9.58 -52.50 -16.65
CA ALA A 377 -8.49 -52.40 -15.69
C ALA A 377 -7.27 -53.15 -16.21
N LEU A 378 -6.07 -52.78 -15.74
CA LEU A 378 -5.03 -53.73 -15.32
C LEU A 378 -3.94 -53.01 -14.51
N ALA A 379 -3.42 -53.76 -13.56
CA ALA A 379 -2.54 -53.39 -12.47
C ALA A 379 -1.05 -53.43 -12.85
N GLN A 380 -0.25 -52.82 -11.98
CA GLN A 380 1.11 -53.18 -11.52
C GLN A 380 2.23 -53.40 -12.56
N ASP A 381 3.38 -52.73 -12.34
CA ASP A 381 4.59 -53.44 -11.94
C ASP A 381 5.74 -52.51 -11.46
N PHE A 382 6.46 -53.02 -10.46
CA PHE A 382 7.65 -52.51 -9.79
C PHE A 382 8.91 -52.64 -10.66
N VAL A 383 9.88 -51.72 -10.51
CA VAL A 383 11.32 -52.04 -10.53
C VAL A 383 12.09 -51.11 -9.58
N GLU A 384 12.84 -51.71 -8.65
CA GLU A 384 13.85 -51.13 -7.75
C GLU A 384 15.11 -50.65 -8.48
N ALA A 385 15.78 -49.60 -7.98
CA ALA A 385 17.23 -49.46 -8.10
C ALA A 385 17.83 -48.70 -6.90
N LYS A 386 18.87 -49.32 -6.33
CA LYS A 386 19.62 -49.00 -5.11
C LYS A 386 20.60 -47.82 -5.26
N GLY A 387 20.96 -47.20 -4.13
CA GLY A 387 22.27 -46.57 -3.92
C GLY A 387 22.26 -45.26 -3.12
N LYS A 388 22.47 -45.35 -1.79
CA LYS A 388 22.88 -44.21 -0.94
C LYS A 388 24.41 -44.12 -0.91
N PRO A 389 25.02 -42.93 -0.99
CA PRO A 389 26.33 -42.68 -0.42
C PRO A 389 26.21 -42.12 1.00
N ASP A 390 27.07 -42.61 1.88
CA ASP A 390 27.22 -42.22 3.28
C ASP A 390 27.61 -40.74 3.42
N ILE A 391 26.93 -40.02 4.32
CA ILE A 391 27.36 -38.70 4.78
C ILE A 391 27.76 -38.86 6.25
N GLU A 392 29.05 -38.66 6.48
CA GLU A 392 29.71 -38.58 7.79
C GLU A 392 28.96 -37.65 8.75
N ALA A 393 28.80 -38.09 10.00
CA ALA A 393 28.11 -37.33 11.04
C ALA A 393 28.84 -36.01 11.33
N PRO A 394 28.18 -34.84 11.26
CA PRO A 394 28.81 -33.59 11.65
C PRO A 394 29.01 -33.56 13.17
N ALA A 395 30.23 -33.20 13.57
CA ALA A 395 30.68 -33.01 14.94
C ALA A 395 29.77 -32.08 15.75
N ALA A 396 29.78 -32.26 17.07
CA ALA A 396 28.96 -31.55 18.05
C ALA A 396 28.95 -30.01 17.85
N PRO A 397 27.80 -29.33 18.05
CA PRO A 397 27.68 -27.90 17.78
C PRO A 397 28.56 -27.08 18.73
N GLN A 398 29.57 -26.41 18.15
CA GLN A 398 30.34 -25.40 18.86
C GLN A 398 29.41 -24.23 19.22
N THR A 399 29.35 -23.89 20.51
CA THR A 399 28.57 -22.75 21.00
C THR A 399 29.45 -21.51 20.97
N PHE A 400 29.05 -20.50 20.21
CA PHE A 400 29.74 -19.21 20.15
C PHE A 400 29.04 -18.22 21.07
N ALA A 401 29.78 -17.60 21.99
CA ALA A 401 29.25 -16.74 23.03
C ALA A 401 29.00 -15.31 22.53
N THR A 402 29.74 -14.86 21.51
CA THR A 402 29.64 -13.48 20.98
C THR A 402 29.51 -13.42 19.46
N TYR A 403 29.08 -12.27 18.94
CA TYR A 403 28.98 -12.02 17.50
C TYR A 403 30.36 -11.99 16.82
N GLU A 404 31.37 -11.46 17.52
CA GLU A 404 32.75 -11.37 17.01
C GLU A 404 33.36 -12.76 16.76
N GLU A 405 33.14 -13.70 17.67
CA GLU A 405 33.55 -15.11 17.50
C GLU A 405 32.86 -15.77 16.30
N LYS A 406 31.54 -15.54 16.15
CA LYS A 406 30.79 -16.03 14.99
C LYS A 406 31.30 -15.42 13.69
N PHE A 407 31.65 -14.14 13.69
CA PHE A 407 32.14 -13.46 12.50
C PHE A 407 33.55 -13.91 12.11
N ALA A 408 34.44 -14.15 13.08
CA ALA A 408 35.78 -14.68 12.83
C ALA A 408 35.73 -16.11 12.24
N GLU A 409 34.83 -16.96 12.73
CA GLU A 409 34.57 -18.29 12.14
C GLU A 409 33.94 -18.18 10.75
N ALA A 410 33.00 -17.25 10.56
CA ALA A 410 32.38 -17.01 9.27
C ALA A 410 33.39 -16.56 8.20
N LYS A 411 34.39 -15.76 8.59
CA LYS A 411 35.49 -15.34 7.72
C LYS A 411 36.36 -16.53 7.29
N ARG A 412 36.79 -17.38 8.24
CA ARG A 412 37.57 -18.59 7.93
C ARG A 412 36.86 -19.53 6.98
N ARG A 413 35.55 -19.77 7.18
CA ARG A 413 34.75 -20.61 6.28
C ARG A 413 34.57 -20.01 4.90
N HIS A 414 34.45 -18.67 4.82
CA HIS A 414 34.33 -17.98 3.55
C HIS A 414 35.64 -18.03 2.75
N GLU A 415 36.79 -17.86 3.42
CA GLU A 415 38.13 -18.02 2.82
C GLU A 415 38.39 -19.46 2.36
N ALA A 416 37.83 -20.45 3.06
CA ALA A 416 37.83 -21.86 2.65
C ALA A 416 36.87 -22.19 1.49
N GLY A 417 36.14 -21.20 0.94
CA GLY A 417 35.27 -21.35 -0.22
C GLY A 417 33.83 -21.77 0.09
N GLU A 418 33.40 -21.82 1.36
CA GLU A 418 31.99 -22.06 1.68
C GLU A 418 31.09 -20.91 1.23
N SER A 419 29.91 -21.24 0.71
CA SER A 419 28.93 -20.24 0.29
C SER A 419 28.38 -19.45 1.50
N ILE A 420 28.14 -18.15 1.31
CA ILE A 420 27.57 -17.26 2.35
C ILE A 420 26.25 -17.83 2.90
N ARG A 421 25.46 -18.53 2.08
CA ARG A 421 24.21 -19.18 2.50
C ARG A 421 24.46 -20.33 3.48
N THR A 422 25.49 -21.13 3.23
CA THR A 422 25.88 -22.27 4.09
C THR A 422 26.38 -21.75 5.43
N ILE A 423 27.24 -20.73 5.42
CA ILE A 423 27.83 -20.12 6.62
C ILE A 423 26.76 -19.45 7.48
N ALA A 424 25.88 -18.65 6.88
CA ALA A 424 24.80 -17.96 7.59
C ALA A 424 23.88 -18.96 8.32
N LYS A 425 23.57 -20.10 7.68
CA LYS A 425 22.75 -21.16 8.27
C LYS A 425 23.48 -21.88 9.41
N ALA A 426 24.76 -22.20 9.24
CA ALA A 426 25.57 -22.91 10.23
C ALA A 426 25.79 -22.08 11.51
N LEU A 427 26.07 -20.78 11.36
CA LEU A 427 26.42 -19.89 12.48
C LEU A 427 25.23 -19.08 13.01
N LYS A 428 24.03 -19.30 12.44
CA LYS A 428 22.79 -18.55 12.74
C LYS A 428 23.00 -17.03 12.65
N MET A 429 23.65 -16.59 11.57
CA MET A 429 23.90 -15.18 11.29
C MET A 429 22.97 -14.70 10.18
N ASP A 430 22.58 -13.43 10.23
CA ASP A 430 21.83 -12.82 9.14
C ASP A 430 22.68 -12.78 7.85
N ARG A 431 22.07 -13.21 6.74
CA ARG A 431 22.76 -13.40 5.46
C ARG A 431 23.22 -12.06 4.86
N GLU A 432 22.41 -11.02 5.02
CA GLU A 432 22.69 -9.72 4.41
C GLU A 432 23.79 -8.99 5.18
N SER A 433 23.73 -9.03 6.51
CA SER A 433 24.76 -8.52 7.42
C SER A 433 26.09 -9.24 7.21
N LEU A 434 26.06 -10.58 7.10
CA LEU A 434 27.26 -11.37 6.84
C LEU A 434 27.87 -11.03 5.47
N SER A 435 27.05 -10.89 4.43
CA SER A 435 27.53 -10.52 3.09
C SER A 435 28.16 -9.12 3.06
N LYS A 436 27.56 -8.15 3.76
CA LYS A 436 28.08 -6.77 3.85
C LYS A 436 29.41 -6.72 4.62
N ASN A 437 29.49 -7.41 5.77
CA ASN A 437 30.67 -7.38 6.63
C ASN A 437 31.86 -8.15 6.02
N LEU A 438 31.62 -9.28 5.33
CA LEU A 438 32.69 -9.99 4.61
C LEU A 438 33.22 -9.19 3.41
N LYS A 439 32.34 -8.49 2.67
CA LYS A 439 32.73 -7.59 1.57
C LYS A 439 33.45 -6.32 2.03
N ALA A 440 33.15 -5.85 3.25
CA ALA A 440 33.85 -4.72 3.86
C ALA A 440 35.27 -5.12 4.31
N SER A 441 35.43 -6.33 4.87
CA SER A 441 36.74 -6.84 5.31
C SER A 441 37.68 -7.22 4.16
N SER A 442 37.18 -7.45 2.95
CA SER A 442 38.00 -7.72 1.75
C SER A 442 38.50 -6.45 1.04
N ARG A 443 38.15 -5.27 1.53
CA ARG A 443 38.57 -3.96 0.99
C ARG A 443 39.60 -3.24 1.87
N SER A 444 40.03 -3.86 2.96
CA SER A 444 40.99 -3.30 3.92
C SER A 444 42.34 -4.03 3.92
N VAL A 445 42.76 -4.55 2.76
CA VAL A 445 44.11 -5.07 2.51
C VAL A 445 44.72 -4.31 1.36
#